data_AF-A0A0R1EMI1-F1
#
_entry.id   AF-A0A0R1EMI1-F1
#
_cell.length_a   1.000
_cell.length_b   1.000
_cell.length_c   1.000
_cell.angle_alpha   90.00
_cell.angle_beta   90.00
_cell.angle_gamma   90.00
#
_symmetry.space_group_name_H-M   'P 1'
#
loop_
_entity.id
_entity.type
_entity.pdbx_description
1 polymer ?
#
loop_
_entity_poly.entity_id
_entity_poly.type
_entity_poly.pdbx_seq_one_letter_code
_entity_poly.pdbx_strand_id
1 'polypeptide(L)'
;MPLTHLVKGNWDDDLFWVLDGPVDLAQPTDVYFSRLVAYLWPQLTADMLTTIRHWPLHDVFEQDGLVISLAHNLPNCNHGHRLYPDQPQPNFDQIAPNQDIDIAIYGHTHQQLLRYTSSGQVILNPGSIGQAYSPRAKLQTTTYADYALLELDNGAITDLNLRQVPYDVAAELAVAKKAQLPYLEVYTKLRHTGATSTHDAAYLAQFDQSHHYRAEVAEFLRQQRQRH
;
A
#
# COMPACT_ATOMS: atom_id res chain seq x y z
N MET A 1 4.05 -19.30 -8.21
CA MET A 1 5.16 -18.72 -9.00
C MET A 1 5.99 -17.87 -8.04
N PRO A 2 7.33 -17.82 -8.18
CA PRO A 2 8.15 -16.93 -7.35
C PRO A 2 7.87 -15.47 -7.68
N LEU A 3 8.08 -14.57 -6.72
CA LEU A 3 8.09 -13.12 -6.94
C LEU A 3 9.27 -12.77 -7.86
N THR A 4 9.01 -12.08 -8.96
CA THR A 4 10.03 -11.69 -9.96
C THR A 4 10.35 -10.21 -9.94
N HIS A 5 9.32 -9.36 -9.72
CA HIS A 5 9.45 -7.91 -9.67
C HIS A 5 8.75 -7.36 -8.43
N LEU A 6 9.36 -6.35 -7.82
CA LEU A 6 8.82 -5.66 -6.65
C LEU A 6 9.28 -4.21 -6.66
N VAL A 7 8.37 -3.32 -6.24
CA VAL A 7 8.66 -1.90 -6.02
C VAL A 7 8.18 -1.47 -4.64
N LYS A 8 8.85 -0.46 -4.11
CA LYS A 8 8.60 0.09 -2.78
C LYS A 8 7.36 0.98 -2.77
N GLY A 9 6.43 0.73 -1.85
CA GLY A 9 5.29 1.59 -1.54
C GLY A 9 5.58 2.63 -0.47
N ASN A 10 4.68 3.60 -0.29
CA ASN A 10 4.88 4.64 0.72
C ASN A 10 4.88 4.08 2.15
N TRP A 11 4.08 3.06 2.43
CA TRP A 11 4.05 2.42 3.75
C TRP A 11 5.36 1.70 4.11
N ASP A 12 6.15 1.30 3.11
CA ASP A 12 7.48 0.75 3.31
C ASP A 12 8.49 1.84 3.70
N ASP A 13 8.33 3.07 3.19
CA ASP A 13 9.10 4.23 3.64
C ASP A 13 8.62 4.74 5.01
N ASP A 14 7.32 4.68 5.29
CA ASP A 14 6.74 5.08 6.59
C ASP A 14 7.29 4.20 7.73
N LEU A 15 7.60 2.93 7.47
CA LEU A 15 8.35 2.07 8.39
C LEU A 15 9.68 2.73 8.80
N PHE A 16 10.48 3.19 7.84
CA PHE A 16 11.77 3.83 8.12
C PHE A 16 11.62 5.24 8.67
N TRP A 17 10.55 5.95 8.33
CA TRP A 17 10.23 7.21 8.98
C TRP A 17 10.03 7.03 10.48
N VAL A 18 9.39 5.94 10.94
CA VAL A 18 9.30 5.64 12.38
C VAL A 18 10.66 5.25 12.98
N LEU A 19 11.45 4.45 12.26
CA LEU A 19 12.72 3.91 12.79
C LEU A 19 13.83 4.96 12.85
N ASP A 20 13.89 5.85 11.87
CA ASP A 20 14.97 6.83 11.70
C ASP A 20 14.53 8.27 12.00
N GLY A 21 13.23 8.55 11.93
CA GLY A 21 12.68 9.89 11.93
C GLY A 21 12.24 10.42 13.30
N PRO A 22 11.90 11.73 13.37
CA PRO A 22 11.46 12.35 14.60
C PRO A 22 9.97 12.05 14.85
N VAL A 23 9.67 10.93 15.51
CA VAL A 23 8.31 10.60 15.95
C VAL A 23 7.85 11.60 17.02
N ASP A 24 6.81 12.39 16.73
CA ASP A 24 6.18 13.27 17.72
C ASP A 24 5.09 12.51 18.47
N LEU A 25 5.40 12.09 19.70
CA LEU A 25 4.42 11.41 20.56
C LEU A 25 3.15 12.25 20.74
N ALA A 26 3.18 13.59 20.66
CA ALA A 26 1.99 14.42 20.77
C ALA A 26 1.01 14.23 19.61
N GLN A 27 1.47 13.79 18.42
CA GLN A 27 0.60 13.52 17.27
C GLN A 27 -0.01 12.12 17.35
N PRO A 28 -1.35 11.99 17.39
CA PRO A 28 -2.01 10.69 17.41
C PRO A 28 -1.70 9.81 16.18
N THR A 29 -1.45 10.43 15.02
CA THR A 29 -1.05 9.72 13.80
C THR A 29 0.32 9.09 13.95
N ASP A 30 1.29 9.81 14.50
CA ASP A 30 2.65 9.32 14.72
C ASP A 30 2.66 8.16 15.72
N VAL A 31 1.87 8.27 16.79
CA VAL A 31 1.66 7.17 17.75
C VAL A 31 1.03 5.96 17.06
N TYR A 32 0.01 6.16 16.23
CA TYR A 32 -0.63 5.07 15.49
C TYR A 32 0.36 4.31 14.60
N PHE A 33 1.06 5.00 13.71
CA PHE A 33 2.05 4.38 12.82
C PHE A 33 3.17 3.71 13.61
N SER A 34 3.71 4.40 14.61
CA SER A 34 4.79 3.84 15.44
C SER A 34 4.36 2.61 16.20
N ARG A 35 3.09 2.53 16.62
CA ARG A 35 2.56 1.37 17.32
C ARG A 35 2.43 0.15 16.41
N LEU A 36 2.07 0.36 15.14
CA LEU A 36 2.07 -0.70 14.12
C LEU A 36 3.50 -1.20 13.86
N VAL A 37 4.47 -0.30 13.73
CA VAL A 37 5.89 -0.67 13.58
C VAL A 37 6.39 -1.44 14.81
N ALA A 38 6.07 -0.98 16.03
CA ALA A 38 6.43 -1.68 17.26
C ALA A 38 5.82 -3.09 17.34
N TYR A 39 4.61 -3.28 16.80
CA TYR A 39 3.97 -4.60 16.70
C TYR A 39 4.68 -5.53 15.72
N LEU A 40 5.13 -5.01 14.58
CA LEU A 40 5.87 -5.78 13.58
C LEU A 40 7.31 -6.08 14.01
N TRP A 41 7.91 -5.21 14.83
CA TRP A 41 9.32 -5.23 15.19
C TRP A 41 9.90 -6.60 15.59
N PRO A 42 9.23 -7.44 16.40
CA PRO A 42 9.78 -8.76 16.76
C PRO A 42 9.98 -9.71 15.58
N GLN A 43 9.33 -9.44 14.45
CA GLN A 43 9.40 -10.24 13.22
C GLN A 43 10.34 -9.64 12.16
N LEU A 44 10.84 -8.42 12.37
CA LEU A 44 11.70 -7.73 11.41
C LEU A 44 13.17 -8.02 11.72
N THR A 45 13.85 -8.70 10.80
CA THR A 45 15.31 -8.94 10.88
C THR A 45 16.09 -7.79 10.26
N ALA A 46 17.38 -7.67 10.61
CA ALA A 46 18.28 -6.69 9.99
C ALA A 46 18.38 -6.90 8.47
N ASP A 47 18.36 -8.14 8.00
CA ASP A 47 18.38 -8.47 6.58
C ASP A 47 17.10 -8.02 5.89
N MET A 48 15.92 -8.28 6.49
CA MET A 48 14.64 -7.80 5.95
C MET A 48 14.61 -6.27 5.84
N LEU A 49 15.01 -5.57 6.90
CA LEU A 49 15.07 -4.10 6.90
C LEU A 49 16.04 -3.58 5.85
N THR A 50 17.21 -4.20 5.72
CA THR A 50 18.18 -3.87 4.68
C THR A 50 17.58 -4.07 3.29
N THR A 51 16.90 -5.19 3.05
CA THR A 51 16.23 -5.50 1.78
C THR A 51 15.14 -4.48 1.46
N ILE A 52 14.21 -4.22 2.38
CA ILE A 52 13.11 -3.26 2.17
C ILE A 52 13.67 -1.87 1.87
N ARG A 53 14.71 -1.43 2.60
CA ARG A 53 15.31 -0.10 2.37
C ARG A 53 15.85 0.05 0.94
N HIS A 54 16.34 -1.02 0.33
CA HIS A 54 16.90 -1.03 -1.02
C HIS A 54 15.89 -1.39 -2.13
N TRP A 55 14.62 -1.68 -1.80
CA TRP A 55 13.61 -1.88 -2.84
C TRP A 55 13.50 -0.66 -3.76
N PRO A 56 13.43 -0.86 -5.08
CA PRO A 56 13.39 0.23 -6.03
C PRO A 56 12.04 0.94 -5.99
N LEU A 57 12.00 2.24 -6.26
CA LEU A 57 10.74 2.97 -6.45
C LEU A 57 10.07 2.63 -7.79
N HIS A 58 10.89 2.24 -8.78
CA HIS A 58 10.50 1.98 -10.15
C HIS A 58 11.35 0.86 -10.70
N ASP A 59 10.70 -0.08 -11.38
CA ASP A 59 11.34 -1.15 -12.11
C ASP A 59 10.85 -1.14 -13.57
N VAL A 60 11.76 -1.42 -14.51
CA VAL A 60 11.44 -1.51 -15.94
C VAL A 60 12.04 -2.79 -16.47
N PHE A 61 11.20 -3.62 -17.06
CA PHE A 61 11.58 -4.95 -17.54
C PHE A 61 10.82 -5.30 -18.82
N GLU A 62 11.32 -6.31 -19.53
CA GLU A 62 10.65 -6.86 -20.70
C GLU A 62 10.02 -8.21 -20.33
N GLN A 63 8.80 -8.44 -20.82
CA GLN A 63 8.09 -9.71 -20.71
C GLN A 63 7.33 -9.99 -22.01
N ASP A 64 7.62 -11.13 -22.63
CA ASP A 64 6.99 -11.62 -23.87
C ASP A 64 6.92 -10.57 -24.99
N GLY A 65 7.99 -9.81 -25.18
CA GLY A 65 8.15 -8.81 -26.23
C GLY A 65 7.62 -7.42 -25.90
N LEU A 66 7.13 -7.18 -24.67
CA LEU A 66 6.60 -5.89 -24.22
C LEU A 66 7.40 -5.31 -23.06
N VAL A 67 7.65 -4.01 -23.09
CA VAL A 67 8.35 -3.30 -22.01
C VAL A 67 7.34 -2.80 -20.98
N ILE A 68 7.55 -3.21 -19.73
CA ILE A 68 6.67 -2.94 -18.60
C ILE A 68 7.35 -1.98 -17.62
N SER A 69 6.64 -0.90 -17.28
CA SER A 69 6.97 0.02 -16.19
C SER A 69 6.18 -0.35 -14.94
N LEU A 70 6.85 -0.61 -13.83
CA LEU A 70 6.22 -0.96 -12.55
C LEU A 70 6.60 0.07 -11.49
N ALA A 71 5.62 0.72 -10.85
CA ALA A 71 5.84 1.66 -9.75
C ALA A 71 4.69 1.58 -8.74
N HIS A 72 4.88 1.95 -7.48
CA HIS A 72 3.75 1.98 -6.54
C HIS A 72 2.76 3.11 -6.90
N ASN A 73 3.28 4.29 -7.28
CA ASN A 73 2.51 5.43 -7.77
C ASN A 73 3.20 6.00 -9.04
N LEU A 74 3.95 7.10 -8.93
CA LEU A 74 4.81 7.57 -10.01
C LEU A 74 6.20 6.94 -9.91
N PRO A 75 6.93 6.79 -11.04
CA PRO A 75 8.29 6.23 -11.06
C PRO A 75 9.28 6.85 -10.07
N ASN A 76 9.12 8.14 -9.76
CA ASN A 76 10.00 8.88 -8.85
C ASN A 76 9.32 9.26 -7.53
N CYS A 77 8.09 8.80 -7.27
CA CYS A 77 7.31 9.19 -6.10
C CYS A 77 6.22 8.15 -5.79
N ASN A 78 6.35 7.45 -4.68
CA ASN A 78 5.43 6.38 -4.23
C ASN A 78 4.21 6.87 -3.42
N HIS A 79 3.96 8.17 -3.31
CA HIS A 79 2.89 8.74 -2.49
C HIS A 79 2.11 9.84 -3.21
N GLY A 80 0.99 10.25 -2.64
CA GLY A 80 0.19 11.38 -3.10
C GLY A 80 -0.83 11.05 -4.20
N HIS A 81 -1.72 12.00 -4.45
CA HIS A 81 -2.99 11.71 -5.15
C HIS A 81 -2.94 11.88 -6.67
N ARG A 82 -1.75 12.01 -7.27
CA ARG A 82 -1.62 12.40 -8.70
C ARG A 82 -2.26 11.40 -9.66
N LEU A 83 -2.29 10.11 -9.31
CA LEU A 83 -2.84 9.05 -10.15
C LEU A 83 -4.21 8.53 -9.66
N TYR A 84 -4.95 9.34 -8.88
CA TYR A 84 -6.35 9.03 -8.57
C TYR A 84 -7.17 8.95 -9.87
N PRO A 85 -8.21 8.08 -9.96
CA PRO A 85 -8.89 7.82 -11.23
C PRO A 85 -9.50 9.05 -11.93
N ASP A 86 -9.84 10.09 -11.16
CA ASP A 86 -10.42 11.35 -11.63
C ASP A 86 -9.39 12.43 -12.01
N GLN A 87 -8.09 12.12 -11.88
CA GLN A 87 -7.03 13.09 -12.14
C GLN A 87 -6.82 13.35 -13.65
N PRO A 88 -6.28 14.53 -14.01
CA PRO A 88 -6.04 14.90 -15.41
C PRO A 88 -5.09 13.94 -16.15
N GLN A 89 -5.31 13.77 -17.45
CA GLN A 89 -4.48 12.94 -18.34
C GLN A 89 -2.96 13.22 -18.23
N PRO A 90 -2.48 14.47 -18.13
CA PRO A 90 -1.04 14.73 -17.98
C PRO A 90 -0.39 14.13 -16.74
N ASN A 91 -1.16 13.77 -15.70
CA ASN A 91 -0.62 13.04 -14.56
C ASN A 91 -0.34 11.58 -14.93
N PHE A 92 -1.25 10.96 -15.68
CA PHE A 92 -1.13 9.59 -16.14
C PHE A 92 -0.05 9.41 -17.20
N ASP A 93 0.25 10.43 -18.00
CA ASP A 93 1.34 10.37 -18.98
C ASP A 93 2.73 10.23 -18.32
N GLN A 94 2.86 10.60 -17.05
CA GLN A 94 4.14 10.54 -16.31
C GLN A 94 4.53 9.13 -15.85
N ILE A 95 3.59 8.17 -15.86
CA ILE A 95 3.87 6.78 -15.42
C ILE A 95 4.73 6.00 -16.44
N ALA A 96 4.69 6.42 -17.70
CA ALA A 96 5.46 5.87 -18.81
C ALA A 96 6.41 6.95 -19.36
N PRO A 97 7.51 7.27 -18.64
CA PRO A 97 8.40 8.38 -19.00
C PRO A 97 9.23 8.14 -20.28
N ASN A 98 9.28 6.90 -20.76
CA ASN A 98 9.93 6.52 -22.02
C ASN A 98 8.87 6.01 -23.02
N GLN A 99 9.02 6.36 -24.29
CA GLN A 99 8.17 5.88 -25.38
C GLN A 99 8.31 4.38 -25.64
N ASP A 100 9.44 3.78 -25.25
CA ASP A 100 9.64 2.33 -25.38
C ASP A 100 8.77 1.51 -24.42
N ILE A 101 8.16 2.12 -23.41
CA ILE A 101 7.24 1.44 -22.49
C ILE A 101 5.95 1.14 -23.23
N ASP A 102 5.46 -0.09 -23.16
CA ASP A 102 4.17 -0.50 -23.72
C ASP A 102 3.07 -0.52 -22.65
N ILE A 103 3.41 -0.98 -21.45
CA ILE A 103 2.49 -1.16 -20.32
C ILE A 103 3.08 -0.51 -19.06
N ALA A 104 2.27 0.26 -18.36
CA ALA A 104 2.58 0.80 -17.05
C ALA A 104 1.62 0.27 -15.98
N ILE A 105 2.17 -0.28 -14.90
CA ILE A 105 1.43 -0.87 -13.80
C ILE A 105 1.71 -0.06 -12.52
N TYR A 106 0.65 0.38 -11.86
CA TYR A 106 0.76 1.02 -10.54
C TYR A 106 -0.25 0.53 -9.52
N GLY A 107 -0.06 0.93 -8.25
CA GLY A 107 -0.94 0.61 -7.12
C GLY A 107 -1.44 1.88 -6.44
N HIS A 108 -1.17 2.03 -5.14
CA HIS A 108 -1.43 3.20 -4.30
C HIS A 108 -2.89 3.61 -4.06
N THR A 109 -3.72 3.70 -5.11
CA THR A 109 -5.09 4.25 -5.03
C THR A 109 -6.14 3.22 -4.64
N HIS A 110 -5.76 1.94 -4.68
CA HIS A 110 -6.58 0.79 -4.32
C HIS A 110 -7.85 0.62 -5.18
N GLN A 111 -7.90 1.25 -6.35
CA GLN A 111 -8.99 1.12 -7.31
C GLN A 111 -8.47 0.45 -8.56
N GLN A 112 -9.14 -0.62 -8.99
CA GLN A 112 -8.87 -1.23 -10.29
C GLN A 112 -9.04 -0.21 -11.41
N LEU A 113 -8.09 -0.19 -12.34
CA LEU A 113 -8.07 0.77 -13.45
C LEU A 113 -7.45 0.14 -14.69
N LEU A 114 -8.09 0.37 -15.84
CA LEU A 114 -7.51 0.24 -17.16
C LEU A 114 -7.74 1.56 -17.90
N ARG A 115 -6.66 2.22 -18.32
CA ARG A 115 -6.72 3.41 -19.17
C ARG A 115 -5.46 3.49 -20.03
N TYR A 116 -5.26 4.63 -20.68
CA TYR A 116 -4.10 4.85 -21.55
C TYR A 116 -3.44 6.18 -21.23
N THR A 117 -2.16 6.30 -21.56
CA THR A 117 -1.47 7.58 -21.72
C THR A 117 -1.98 8.29 -22.99
N SER A 118 -1.61 9.56 -23.17
CA SER A 118 -1.85 10.32 -24.40
C SER A 118 -1.13 9.71 -25.63
N SER A 119 -0.05 8.96 -25.42
CA SER A 119 0.72 8.28 -26.47
C SER A 119 0.25 6.84 -26.74
N GLY A 120 -0.72 6.33 -25.99
CA GLY A 120 -1.35 5.03 -26.24
C GLY A 120 -0.77 3.87 -25.42
N GLN A 121 0.20 4.09 -24.53
CA GLN A 121 0.64 3.08 -23.57
C GLN A 121 -0.51 2.65 -22.66
N VAL A 122 -0.57 1.36 -22.34
CA VAL A 122 -1.58 0.80 -21.42
C VAL A 122 -1.22 1.18 -20.00
N ILE A 123 -2.19 1.63 -19.20
CA ILE A 123 -2.04 1.89 -17.77
C ILE A 123 -2.98 0.96 -17.00
N LEU A 124 -2.41 0.19 -16.07
CA LEU A 124 -3.10 -0.78 -15.24
C LEU A 124 -2.94 -0.46 -13.75
N ASN A 125 -4.02 -0.60 -13.00
CA ASN A 125 -4.00 -0.72 -11.56
C ASN A 125 -4.75 -1.99 -11.16
N PRO A 126 -4.12 -2.95 -10.45
CA PRO A 126 -4.77 -4.20 -10.06
C PRO A 126 -5.77 -4.03 -8.92
N GLY A 127 -5.84 -2.85 -8.30
CA GLY A 127 -6.61 -2.59 -7.09
C GLY A 127 -5.78 -2.90 -5.83
N SER A 128 -6.45 -3.39 -4.79
CA SER A 128 -5.79 -3.74 -3.53
C SER A 128 -6.34 -5.05 -2.96
N ILE A 129 -5.44 -5.96 -2.63
CA ILE A 129 -5.78 -7.22 -1.95
C ILE A 129 -6.31 -6.92 -0.55
N GLY A 130 -5.57 -6.10 0.21
CA GLY A 130 -5.87 -5.85 1.62
C GLY A 130 -6.90 -4.76 1.85
N GLN A 131 -7.13 -3.85 0.90
CA GLN A 131 -7.96 -2.67 1.13
C GLN A 131 -8.54 -2.10 -0.16
N ALA A 132 -9.28 -2.91 -0.91
CA ALA A 132 -10.06 -2.46 -2.07
C ALA A 132 -10.91 -1.23 -1.71
N TYR A 133 -10.91 -0.23 -2.59
CA TYR A 133 -11.55 1.05 -2.34
C TYR A 133 -12.53 1.43 -3.45
N SER A 134 -13.62 2.08 -3.06
CA SER A 134 -14.49 2.78 -3.99
C SER A 134 -15.11 4.01 -3.31
N PRO A 135 -15.03 5.20 -3.93
CA PRO A 135 -15.73 6.39 -3.43
C PRO A 135 -17.26 6.27 -3.56
N ARG A 136 -17.77 5.25 -4.28
CA ARG A 136 -19.19 4.97 -4.43
C ARG A 136 -19.61 3.93 -3.39
N ALA A 137 -20.43 4.33 -2.42
CA ALA A 137 -20.88 3.46 -1.33
C ALA A 137 -21.48 2.12 -1.78
N LYS A 138 -22.20 2.08 -2.91
CA LYS A 138 -22.77 0.83 -3.47
C LYS A 138 -21.73 -0.11 -4.07
N LEU A 139 -20.56 0.39 -4.44
CA LEU A 139 -19.46 -0.37 -5.03
C LEU A 139 -18.31 -0.58 -4.03
N GLN A 140 -18.36 0.03 -2.85
CA GLN A 140 -17.39 -0.26 -1.79
C GLN A 140 -17.61 -1.70 -1.32
N THR A 141 -16.67 -2.56 -1.68
CA THR A 141 -16.62 -3.93 -1.19
C THR A 141 -15.63 -3.95 -0.03
N THR A 142 -16.03 -4.55 1.09
CA THR A 142 -15.08 -4.83 2.18
C THR A 142 -14.78 -6.31 2.32
N THR A 143 -15.51 -7.14 1.58
CA THR A 143 -15.44 -8.59 1.58
C THR A 143 -14.73 -9.16 0.35
N TYR A 144 -14.11 -8.31 -0.47
CA TYR A 144 -13.39 -8.72 -1.67
C TYR A 144 -11.95 -8.19 -1.67
N ALA A 145 -11.04 -8.99 -2.21
CA ALA A 145 -9.67 -8.63 -2.53
C ALA A 145 -9.55 -8.42 -4.04
N ASP A 146 -8.87 -7.36 -4.46
CA ASP A 146 -8.69 -7.02 -5.87
C ASP A 146 -7.25 -7.34 -6.34
N TYR A 147 -7.13 -7.96 -7.51
CA TYR A 147 -5.86 -8.16 -8.21
C TYR A 147 -6.07 -8.26 -9.73
N ALA A 148 -5.00 -8.33 -10.52
CA ALA A 148 -5.07 -8.53 -11.97
C ALA A 148 -4.33 -9.80 -12.40
N LEU A 149 -4.85 -10.49 -13.42
CA LEU A 149 -4.10 -11.43 -14.24
C LEU A 149 -3.89 -10.79 -15.61
N LEU A 150 -2.64 -10.69 -16.05
CA LEU A 150 -2.24 -10.18 -17.35
C LEU A 150 -1.53 -11.31 -18.08
N GLU A 151 -2.08 -11.71 -19.23
CA GLU A 151 -1.46 -12.72 -20.10
C GLU A 151 -0.87 -12.03 -21.32
N LEU A 152 0.40 -12.35 -21.59
CA LEU A 152 1.18 -11.80 -22.69
C LEU A 152 1.67 -12.94 -23.58
N ASP A 153 1.70 -12.72 -24.89
CA ASP A 153 2.27 -13.65 -25.86
C ASP A 153 2.79 -12.88 -27.07
N ASN A 154 4.05 -13.13 -27.46
CA ASN A 154 4.67 -12.64 -28.70
C ASN A 154 4.42 -11.15 -29.03
N GLY A 155 4.62 -10.26 -28.05
CA GLY A 155 4.49 -8.81 -28.19
C GLY A 155 3.06 -8.31 -28.08
N ALA A 156 2.13 -9.10 -27.53
CA ALA A 156 0.73 -8.73 -27.40
C ALA A 156 0.16 -9.08 -26.03
N ILE A 157 -0.82 -8.28 -25.59
CA ILE A 157 -1.70 -8.63 -24.47
C ILE A 157 -2.76 -9.59 -25.02
N THR A 158 -2.77 -10.84 -24.55
CA THR A 158 -3.73 -11.86 -24.99
C THR A 158 -4.93 -12.00 -24.07
N ASP A 159 -4.78 -11.69 -22.78
CA ASP A 159 -5.87 -11.58 -21.82
C ASP A 159 -5.56 -10.57 -20.72
N LEU A 160 -6.61 -9.94 -20.19
CA LEU A 160 -6.54 -9.08 -19.02
C LEU A 160 -7.78 -9.28 -18.16
N ASN A 161 -7.55 -9.78 -16.94
CA ASN A 161 -8.60 -10.09 -15.99
C ASN A 161 -8.40 -9.32 -14.68
N LEU A 162 -9.18 -8.26 -14.49
CA LEU A 162 -9.31 -7.55 -13.21
C LEU A 162 -10.23 -8.35 -12.31
N ARG A 163 -9.65 -9.02 -11.31
CA ARG A 163 -10.33 -9.99 -10.45
C ARG A 163 -10.69 -9.40 -9.10
N GLN A 164 -11.87 -9.78 -8.63
CA GLN A 164 -12.32 -9.56 -7.26
C GLN A 164 -12.60 -10.93 -6.64
N VAL A 165 -11.97 -11.23 -5.50
CA VAL A 165 -12.08 -12.53 -4.83
C VAL A 165 -12.71 -12.33 -3.46
N PRO A 166 -13.83 -13.01 -3.16
CA PRO A 166 -14.46 -12.89 -1.86
C PRO A 166 -13.58 -13.53 -0.78
N TYR A 167 -13.55 -12.92 0.41
CA TYR A 167 -12.91 -13.47 1.60
C TYR A 167 -13.78 -13.25 2.84
N ASP A 168 -13.54 -14.07 3.87
CA ASP A 168 -14.29 -14.01 5.13
C ASP A 168 -13.71 -12.92 6.05
N VAL A 169 -14.41 -11.78 6.12
CA VAL A 169 -14.06 -10.66 6.99
C VAL A 169 -14.13 -11.03 8.48
N ALA A 170 -15.06 -11.90 8.88
CA ALA A 170 -15.16 -12.30 10.28
C ALA A 170 -13.98 -13.18 10.69
N ALA A 171 -13.54 -14.07 9.79
CA ALA A 171 -12.32 -14.86 9.99
C ALA A 171 -11.08 -13.96 10.07
N GLU A 172 -10.94 -12.97 9.19
CA GLU A 172 -9.84 -11.99 9.24
C GLU A 172 -9.81 -11.23 10.57
N LEU A 173 -10.96 -10.73 11.04
CA LEU A 173 -11.06 -10.03 12.32
C LEU A 173 -10.76 -10.95 13.51
N ALA A 174 -11.10 -12.25 13.42
CA ALA A 174 -10.73 -13.23 14.44
C ALA A 174 -9.21 -13.47 14.47
N VAL A 175 -8.55 -13.50 13.31
CA VAL A 175 -7.09 -13.58 13.21
C VAL A 175 -6.45 -12.32 13.81
N ALA A 176 -6.89 -11.13 13.41
CA ALA A 176 -6.38 -9.86 13.94
C ALA A 176 -6.53 -9.77 15.47
N LYS A 177 -7.68 -10.21 16.01
CA LYS A 177 -7.91 -10.27 17.46
C LYS A 177 -6.97 -11.26 18.15
N LYS A 178 -6.82 -12.47 17.61
CA LYS A 178 -5.92 -13.49 18.16
C LYS A 178 -4.47 -13.03 18.14
N ALA A 179 -4.08 -12.30 17.10
CA ALA A 179 -2.76 -11.72 16.94
C ALA A 179 -2.55 -10.47 17.80
N GLN A 180 -3.58 -9.99 18.52
CA GLN A 180 -3.54 -8.77 19.32
C GLN A 180 -3.10 -7.55 18.50
N LEU A 181 -3.63 -7.45 17.27
CA LEU A 181 -3.36 -6.32 16.38
C LEU A 181 -3.70 -5.00 17.09
N PRO A 182 -2.76 -4.03 17.17
CA PRO A 182 -3.04 -2.72 17.74
C PRO A 182 -4.12 -1.99 16.94
N TYR A 183 -4.89 -1.15 17.61
CA TYR A 183 -6.00 -0.43 17.00
C TYR A 183 -7.00 -1.36 16.29
N LEU A 184 -7.32 -2.49 16.93
CA LEU A 184 -8.30 -3.47 16.41
C LEU A 184 -9.63 -2.80 16.05
N GLU A 185 -10.05 -1.76 16.78
CA GLU A 185 -11.25 -0.97 16.50
C GLU A 185 -11.15 -0.22 15.17
N VAL A 186 -9.99 0.37 14.87
CA VAL A 186 -9.72 1.05 13.60
C VAL A 186 -9.71 0.03 12.46
N TYR A 187 -9.06 -1.11 12.66
CA TYR A 187 -9.03 -2.19 11.67
C TYR A 187 -10.43 -2.79 11.43
N THR A 188 -11.22 -2.94 12.49
CA THR A 188 -12.62 -3.41 12.43
C THR A 188 -13.50 -2.43 11.65
N LYS A 189 -13.38 -1.12 11.92
CA LYS A 189 -14.07 -0.09 11.14
C LYS A 189 -13.71 -0.18 9.66
N LEU A 190 -12.41 -0.31 9.35
CA LEU A 190 -11.94 -0.45 7.98
C LEU A 190 -12.53 -1.69 7.31
N ARG A 191 -12.52 -2.86 7.98
CA ARG A 191 -13.07 -4.11 7.45
C ARG A 191 -14.60 -4.11 7.27
N HIS A 192 -15.33 -3.26 7.98
CA HIS A 192 -16.79 -3.15 7.82
C HIS A 192 -17.23 -2.04 6.87
N THR A 193 -16.45 -0.98 6.74
CA THR A 193 -16.88 0.24 6.02
C THR A 193 -16.03 0.59 4.81
N GLY A 194 -14.79 0.07 4.72
CA GLY A 194 -13.80 0.48 3.73
C GLY A 194 -13.19 1.86 4.00
N ALA A 195 -13.65 2.59 5.03
CA ALA A 195 -13.17 3.92 5.34
C ALA A 195 -11.84 3.85 6.11
N THR A 196 -10.81 4.50 5.55
CA THR A 196 -9.54 4.71 6.23
C THR A 196 -9.67 5.76 7.34
N SER A 197 -8.81 5.68 8.35
CA SER A 197 -8.75 6.69 9.42
C SER A 197 -7.32 6.92 9.90
N THR A 198 -6.34 6.51 9.10
CA THR A 198 -4.90 6.54 9.41
C THR A 198 -4.36 7.97 9.52
N HIS A 199 -5.04 8.95 8.92
CA HIS A 199 -4.70 10.37 9.00
C HIS A 199 -5.73 11.19 9.80
N ASP A 200 -6.67 10.53 10.49
CA ASP A 200 -7.68 11.19 11.32
C ASP A 200 -7.19 11.25 12.78
N ALA A 201 -6.41 12.29 13.10
CA ALA A 201 -5.83 12.45 14.43
C ALA A 201 -6.90 12.52 15.53
N ALA A 202 -8.06 13.13 15.26
CA ALA A 202 -9.13 13.27 16.23
C ALA A 202 -9.82 11.93 16.52
N TYR A 203 -9.99 11.08 15.51
CA TYR A 203 -10.49 9.71 15.68
C TYR A 203 -9.47 8.83 16.41
N LEU A 204 -8.19 8.88 16.02
CA LEU A 204 -7.13 8.08 16.64
C LEU A 204 -6.90 8.42 18.11
N ALA A 205 -6.99 9.71 18.49
CA ALA A 205 -6.82 10.16 19.87
C ALA A 205 -7.84 9.56 20.84
N GLN A 206 -9.00 9.10 20.35
CA GLN A 206 -10.04 8.50 21.21
C GLN A 206 -9.57 7.20 21.87
N PHE A 207 -8.61 6.51 21.27
CA PHE A 207 -8.08 5.24 21.75
C PHE A 207 -7.01 5.40 22.84
N ASP A 208 -6.50 6.61 23.08
CA ASP A 208 -5.50 6.88 24.14
C ASP A 208 -6.07 6.66 25.55
N GLN A 209 -7.40 6.73 25.72
CA GLN A 209 -8.04 6.52 27.02
C GLN A 209 -8.23 5.04 27.36
N SER A 210 -8.50 4.22 26.33
CA SER A 210 -8.75 2.78 26.50
C SER A 210 -7.50 1.92 26.32
N HIS A 211 -6.44 2.48 25.75
CA HIS A 211 -5.20 1.78 25.44
C HIS A 211 -3.97 2.59 25.87
N HIS A 212 -2.85 1.90 26.11
CA HIS A 212 -1.60 2.53 26.53
C HIS A 212 -0.63 2.77 25.36
N TYR A 213 -1.14 2.94 24.13
CA TYR A 213 -0.31 2.98 22.92
C TYR A 213 0.81 4.03 22.96
N ARG A 214 0.53 5.23 23.48
CA ARG A 214 1.55 6.28 23.63
C ARG A 214 2.72 5.85 24.53
N ALA A 215 2.43 5.16 25.63
CA ALA A 215 3.46 4.66 26.53
C ALA A 215 4.23 3.49 25.90
N GLU A 216 3.54 2.58 25.22
CA GLU A 216 4.15 1.46 24.48
C GLU A 216 5.09 1.94 23.37
N VAL A 217 4.68 2.98 22.62
CA VAL A 217 5.52 3.61 21.60
C VAL A 217 6.72 4.31 22.22
N ALA A 218 6.53 5.08 23.31
CA ALA A 218 7.64 5.73 24.00
C ALA A 218 8.70 4.73 24.49
N GLU A 219 8.25 3.58 25.02
CA GLU A 219 9.11 2.48 25.42
C GLU A 219 9.87 1.88 24.22
N PHE A 220 9.14 1.56 23.16
CA PHE A 220 9.71 1.03 21.91
C PHE A 220 10.82 1.95 21.37
N LEU A 221 10.55 3.24 21.21
CA LEU A 221 11.52 4.21 20.68
C LEU A 221 12.75 4.36 21.60
N ARG A 222 12.57 4.26 22.93
CA ARG A 222 13.69 4.27 23.87
C ARG A 222 14.58 3.05 23.69
N GLN A 223 14.01 1.87 23.50
CA GLN A 223 14.76 0.63 23.26
C GLN A 223 15.50 0.67 21.93
N GLN A 224 14.91 1.25 20.88
CA GLN A 224 15.59 1.44 19.59
C GLN A 224 16.86 2.28 19.73
N ARG A 225 16.76 3.42 20.41
CA ARG A 225 17.92 4.33 20.64
C ARG A 225 19.04 3.73 21.48
N GLN A 226 18.77 2.68 22.26
CA GLN A 226 19.79 2.00 23.06
C GLN A 226 20.51 0.88 22.30
N ARG A 227 20.00 0.47 21.13
CA ARG A 227 20.59 -0.55 20.26
C ARG A 227 21.59 0.02 19.25
N HIS A 228 21.62 1.34 19.09
CA HIS A 228 22.53 2.11 18.23
C HIS A 228 23.40 3.04 19.08
#